data_AF-A0A933VHM1-F1
#
_entry.id   AF-A0A933VHM1-F1
#
_cell.length_a   1.000
_cell.length_b   1.000
_cell.length_c   1.000
_cell.angle_alpha   90.00
_cell.angle_beta   90.00
_cell.angle_gamma   90.00
#
_symmetry.space_group_name_H-M   'P 1'
#
loop_
_entity.id
_entity.type
_entity.pdbx_description
1 polymer ?
#
loop_
_entity_poly.entity_id
_entity_poly.type
_entity_poly.pdbx_seq_one_letter_code
_entity_poly.pdbx_strand_id
1 'polypeptide(L)'
;MPGGKAINVPLVFDANYTRLAEIARDRLKDLRVGVTLRPVDRTTMDASTSSGNFEVAITYYGGLGGDPDNLRNTFSSKSQSSSFSRVTGYKNARFDELADQQVQTTDESKRRAMVNEMQAILAQDVPVLPLYYPTRMQISCKATFDMWYYTAGGIGSGQPGTWNKQVCVTGQKTGTTIHSCTG
;
A
#
# COMPACT_ATOMS: atom_id res chain seq x y z
N MET A 1 19.99 2.97 -22.46
CA MET A 1 18.60 3.22 -22.90
C MET A 1 18.55 3.14 -24.42
N PRO A 2 17.54 2.49 -25.02
CA PRO A 2 17.40 2.43 -26.47
C PRO A 2 17.33 3.86 -27.03
N GLY A 3 18.28 4.26 -27.89
CA GLY A 3 18.29 5.57 -28.54
C GLY A 3 18.98 6.74 -27.81
N GLY A 4 19.57 6.53 -26.63
CA GLY A 4 20.47 7.52 -25.99
C GLY A 4 19.84 8.83 -25.50
N LYS A 5 18.53 9.05 -25.69
CA LYS A 5 17.82 10.21 -25.14
C LYS A 5 17.56 10.02 -23.65
N ALA A 6 17.81 11.07 -22.87
CA ALA A 6 17.38 11.12 -21.47
C ALA A 6 15.86 11.08 -21.41
N ILE A 7 15.33 10.14 -20.63
CA ILE A 7 13.90 10.09 -20.30
C ILE A 7 13.67 11.16 -19.22
N ASN A 8 12.69 12.04 -19.42
CA ASN A 8 12.23 12.95 -18.38
C ASN A 8 10.74 12.76 -18.18
N VAL A 9 10.35 12.25 -17.01
CA VAL A 9 8.95 11.94 -16.68
C VAL A 9 8.48 12.71 -15.45
N PRO A 10 7.21 13.15 -15.39
CA PRO A 10 6.68 13.76 -14.18
C PRO A 10 6.59 12.71 -13.07
N LEU A 11 7.11 13.05 -11.89
CA LEU A 11 6.99 12.27 -10.67
C LEU A 11 5.93 12.92 -9.79
N VAL A 12 4.74 12.32 -9.73
CA VAL A 12 3.64 12.80 -8.90
C VAL A 12 3.83 12.28 -7.47
N PHE A 13 3.70 13.14 -6.47
CA PHE A 13 3.75 12.72 -5.05
C PHE A 13 2.93 13.68 -4.18
N ASP A 14 2.48 13.20 -3.02
CA ASP A 14 1.82 14.05 -2.02
C ASP A 14 2.86 15.03 -1.45
N ALA A 15 2.55 16.32 -1.43
CA ALA A 15 3.47 17.40 -1.06
C ALA A 15 4.18 17.19 0.30
N ASN A 16 3.59 16.42 1.22
CA ASN A 16 4.21 16.06 2.50
C ASN A 16 5.45 15.16 2.35
N TYR A 17 5.65 14.54 1.18
CA TYR A 17 6.79 13.66 0.86
C TYR A 17 7.84 14.33 -0.04
N THR A 18 7.89 15.66 -0.09
CA THR A 18 8.86 16.40 -0.94
C THR A 18 10.30 15.93 -0.74
N ARG A 19 10.73 15.74 0.51
CA ARG A 19 12.11 15.30 0.78
C ARG A 19 12.43 13.93 0.19
N LEU A 20 11.47 13.00 0.24
CA LEU A 20 11.61 11.68 -0.35
C LEU A 20 11.70 11.78 -1.89
N ALA A 21 10.87 12.63 -2.50
CA ALA A 21 10.86 12.83 -3.94
C ALA A 21 12.17 13.45 -4.46
N GLU A 22 12.77 14.39 -3.71
CA GLU A 22 14.11 14.92 -4.01
C GLU A 22 15.18 13.84 -4.00
N ILE A 23 15.21 13.00 -2.96
CA ILE A 23 16.15 11.88 -2.87
C ILE A 23 15.96 10.93 -4.06
N ALA A 24 14.71 10.58 -4.38
CA ALA A 24 14.40 9.73 -5.52
C ALA A 24 14.89 10.34 -6.84
N ARG A 25 14.65 11.64 -7.07
CA ARG A 25 15.14 12.37 -8.25
C ARG A 25 16.67 12.30 -8.35
N ASP A 26 17.36 12.57 -7.25
CA ASP A 26 18.83 12.60 -7.25
C ASP A 26 19.41 11.20 -7.53
N ARG A 27 18.81 10.14 -6.98
CA ARG A 27 19.21 8.75 -7.26
C ARG A 27 18.89 8.29 -8.68
N LEU A 28 17.75 8.71 -9.23
CA LEU A 28 17.37 8.40 -10.61
C LEU A 28 18.28 9.13 -11.61
N LYS A 29 18.74 10.33 -11.27
CA LYS A 29 19.70 11.09 -12.08
C LYS A 29 21.03 10.33 -12.26
N ASP A 30 21.53 9.67 -11.21
CA ASP A 30 22.74 8.83 -11.28
C ASP A 30 22.57 7.68 -12.29
N LEU A 31 21.34 7.22 -12.51
CA LEU A 31 20.95 6.20 -13.49
C LEU A 31 20.56 6.78 -14.86
N ARG A 32 20.75 8.08 -15.07
CA ARG A 32 20.36 8.84 -16.28
C ARG A 32 18.85 8.84 -16.55
N VAL A 33 18.04 8.67 -15.51
CA VAL A 33 16.58 8.85 -15.54
C VAL A 33 16.26 10.23 -14.97
N GLY A 34 15.77 11.14 -15.83
CA GLY A 34 15.28 12.44 -15.41
C GLY A 34 13.86 12.34 -14.86
N VAL A 35 13.59 13.06 -13.76
CA VAL A 35 12.23 13.22 -13.25
C VAL A 35 11.95 14.69 -12.92
N THR A 36 10.75 15.14 -13.29
CA THR A 36 10.23 16.47 -12.90
C THR A 36 9.31 16.29 -11.69
N LEU A 37 9.66 16.90 -10.55
CA LEU A 37 8.87 16.80 -9.34
C LEU A 37 7.52 17.51 -9.51
N ARG A 38 6.41 16.80 -9.26
CA ARG A 38 5.04 17.33 -9.29
C ARG A 38 4.36 17.07 -7.93
N PRO A 39 4.57 17.95 -6.94
CA PRO A 39 3.85 17.87 -5.68
C PRO A 39 2.36 18.18 -5.89
N VAL A 40 1.49 17.41 -5.26
CA VAL A 40 0.04 17.62 -5.25
C VAL A 40 -0.51 17.40 -3.84
N ASP A 41 -1.74 17.85 -3.57
CA ASP A 41 -2.45 17.49 -2.35
C ASP A 41 -2.88 16.00 -2.35
N ARG A 42 -3.26 15.49 -1.19
CA ARG A 42 -3.62 14.08 -1.01
C ARG A 42 -4.79 13.63 -1.88
N THR A 43 -5.82 14.47 -2.02
CA THR A 43 -7.01 14.15 -2.80
C THR A 43 -6.68 14.02 -4.28
N THR A 44 -5.86 14.94 -4.78
CA THR A 44 -5.38 14.92 -6.17
C THR A 44 -4.47 13.71 -6.43
N MET A 45 -3.60 13.33 -5.47
CA MET A 45 -2.78 12.12 -5.56
C MET A 45 -3.64 10.85 -5.70
N ASP A 46 -4.65 10.71 -4.83
CA ASP A 46 -5.52 9.54 -4.80
C ASP A 46 -6.37 9.42 -6.06
N ALA A 47 -6.89 10.54 -6.57
CA ALA A 47 -7.60 10.58 -7.84
C ALA A 47 -6.69 10.19 -9.03
N SER A 48 -5.46 10.71 -9.06
CA SER A 48 -4.52 10.43 -10.16
C SER A 48 -4.11 8.96 -10.19
N THR A 49 -3.80 8.39 -9.03
CA THR A 49 -3.36 6.99 -8.92
C THR A 49 -4.49 5.98 -9.13
N SER A 50 -5.67 6.24 -8.55
CA SER A 50 -6.85 5.37 -8.77
C SER A 50 -7.31 5.34 -10.23
N SER A 51 -7.21 6.48 -10.96
CA SER A 51 -7.57 6.56 -12.38
C SER A 51 -6.45 6.11 -13.33
N GLY A 52 -5.24 5.86 -12.83
CA GLY A 52 -4.08 5.53 -13.67
C GLY A 52 -3.52 6.72 -14.46
N ASN A 53 -3.87 7.96 -14.10
CA ASN A 53 -3.42 9.17 -14.77
C ASN A 53 -2.08 9.66 -14.21
N PHE A 54 -1.03 8.86 -14.40
CA PHE A 54 0.35 9.18 -14.00
C PHE A 54 1.35 8.32 -14.78
N GLU A 55 2.57 8.82 -14.93
CA GLU A 55 3.71 8.08 -15.47
C GLU A 55 4.52 7.43 -14.35
N VAL A 56 4.83 8.20 -13.31
CA VAL A 56 5.47 7.72 -12.08
C VAL A 56 4.83 8.43 -10.90
N ALA A 57 4.48 7.65 -9.87
CA ALA A 57 3.92 8.17 -8.63
C ALA A 57 4.64 7.59 -7.42
N ILE A 58 4.92 8.42 -6.42
CA ILE A 58 5.22 7.95 -5.07
C ILE A 58 3.91 7.88 -4.33
N THR A 59 3.46 6.65 -4.09
CA THR A 59 2.30 6.35 -3.28
C THR A 59 2.72 5.64 -2.00
N TYR A 60 1.78 5.54 -1.06
CA TYR A 60 1.91 4.60 0.05
C TYR A 60 0.94 3.45 -0.17
N TYR A 61 1.25 2.33 0.46
CA TYR A 61 0.31 1.22 0.59
C TYR A 61 -0.15 1.15 2.04
N GLY A 62 -1.38 0.69 2.24
CA GLY A 62 -1.86 0.32 3.57
C GLY A 62 -1.02 -0.83 4.14
N GLY A 63 -1.36 -1.27 5.34
CA GLY A 63 -0.75 -2.46 5.94
C GLY A 63 -0.87 -3.66 5.00
N LEU A 64 0.21 -4.43 4.92
CA LEU A 64 0.30 -5.71 4.20
C LEU A 64 0.31 -6.90 5.17
N GLY A 65 0.01 -6.67 6.45
CA GLY A 65 0.11 -7.67 7.51
C GLY A 65 -1.09 -8.62 7.63
N GLY A 66 -2.02 -8.57 6.69
CA GLY A 66 -3.23 -9.40 6.66
C GLY A 66 -3.06 -10.62 5.74
N ASP A 67 -4.16 -11.07 5.16
CA ASP A 67 -4.12 -12.15 4.16
C ASP A 67 -3.40 -11.71 2.87
N PRO A 68 -2.52 -12.54 2.28
CA PRO A 68 -1.84 -12.24 1.01
C PRO A 68 -2.77 -12.11 -0.21
N ASP A 69 -4.08 -12.41 -0.11
CA ASP A 69 -5.07 -12.09 -1.14
C ASP A 69 -5.10 -10.60 -1.52
N ASN A 70 -4.55 -9.71 -0.68
CA ASN A 70 -4.32 -8.33 -1.08
C ASN A 70 -3.49 -8.19 -2.37
N LEU A 71 -2.57 -9.12 -2.66
CA LEU A 71 -1.81 -9.14 -3.91
C LEU A 71 -2.74 -9.18 -5.14
N ARG A 72 -3.83 -9.95 -5.08
CA ARG A 72 -4.82 -9.99 -6.17
C ARG A 72 -5.51 -8.64 -6.33
N ASN A 73 -5.96 -8.03 -5.24
CA ASN A 73 -6.64 -6.74 -5.29
C ASN A 73 -5.73 -5.62 -5.82
N THR A 74 -4.44 -5.68 -5.50
CA THR A 74 -3.45 -4.65 -5.84
C THR A 74 -2.89 -4.81 -7.25
N PHE A 75 -2.57 -6.03 -7.68
CA PHE A 75 -1.80 -6.28 -8.91
C PHE A 75 -2.56 -7.05 -10.00
N SER A 76 -3.66 -7.75 -9.71
CA SER A 76 -4.36 -8.47 -10.78
C SER A 76 -4.98 -7.49 -11.78
N SER A 77 -4.81 -7.77 -13.07
CA SER A 77 -5.42 -6.95 -14.12
C SER A 77 -6.95 -7.01 -14.07
N LYS A 78 -7.50 -8.09 -13.50
CA LYS A 78 -8.94 -8.34 -13.32
C LYS A 78 -9.54 -7.74 -12.05
N SER A 79 -8.70 -7.23 -11.14
CA SER A 79 -9.19 -6.66 -9.87
C SER A 79 -10.17 -5.50 -10.13
N GLN A 80 -11.22 -5.41 -9.32
CA GLN A 80 -12.23 -4.34 -9.36
C GLN A 80 -11.98 -3.28 -8.27
N SER A 81 -10.83 -3.34 -7.60
CA SER A 81 -10.47 -2.39 -6.55
C SER A 81 -10.29 -0.99 -7.13
N SER A 82 -10.97 0.00 -6.54
CA SER A 82 -10.77 1.43 -6.83
C SER A 82 -9.73 2.08 -5.91
N SER A 83 -8.96 1.28 -5.16
CA SER A 83 -7.94 1.79 -4.25
C SER A 83 -6.86 2.57 -5.00
N PHE A 84 -6.45 3.71 -4.44
CA PHE A 84 -5.28 4.47 -4.89
C PHE A 84 -3.96 3.66 -4.87
N SER A 85 -3.93 2.55 -4.14
CA SER A 85 -2.77 1.65 -4.07
C SER A 85 -2.78 0.55 -5.13
N ARG A 86 -3.85 0.43 -5.92
CA ARG A 86 -3.92 -0.48 -7.06
C ARG A 86 -2.89 -0.08 -8.13
N VAL A 87 -2.25 -1.08 -8.71
CA VAL A 87 -1.29 -0.89 -9.79
C VAL A 87 -1.99 -0.96 -11.14
N THR A 88 -2.56 0.16 -11.54
CA THR A 88 -3.26 0.28 -12.83
C THR A 88 -2.26 0.13 -13.99
N GLY A 89 -2.62 -0.68 -15.00
CA GLY A 89 -1.81 -0.88 -16.21
C GLY A 89 -0.88 -2.11 -16.18
N TYR A 90 -0.61 -2.69 -15.01
CA TYR A 90 0.13 -3.95 -14.92
C TYR A 90 -0.74 -5.15 -15.34
N LYS A 91 -0.15 -6.07 -16.09
CA LYS A 91 -0.81 -7.29 -16.56
C LYS A 91 0.21 -8.41 -16.72
N ASN A 92 -0.04 -9.52 -16.04
CA ASN A 92 0.72 -10.75 -16.20
C ASN A 92 -0.26 -11.93 -16.17
N ALA A 93 -0.33 -12.68 -17.27
CA ALA A 93 -1.34 -13.74 -17.43
C ALA A 93 -1.19 -14.85 -16.38
N ARG A 94 0.05 -15.22 -16.03
CA ARG A 94 0.33 -16.24 -15.02
C ARG A 94 -0.03 -15.73 -13.63
N PHE A 95 0.28 -14.46 -13.34
CA PHE A 95 -0.15 -13.83 -12.09
C PHE A 95 -1.68 -13.85 -11.95
N ASP A 96 -2.41 -13.46 -13.00
CA ASP A 96 -3.88 -13.43 -12.97
C ASP A 96 -4.48 -14.84 -12.80
N GLU A 97 -3.89 -15.86 -13.42
CA GLU A 97 -4.30 -17.25 -13.25
C GLU A 97 -4.14 -17.71 -11.79
N LEU A 98 -2.95 -17.50 -11.20
CA LEU A 98 -2.68 -17.84 -9.81
C LEU A 98 -3.57 -17.08 -8.84
N ALA A 99 -3.82 -15.80 -9.13
CA ALA A 99 -4.65 -14.93 -8.32
C ALA A 99 -6.10 -15.45 -8.26
N ASP A 100 -6.66 -15.94 -9.37
CA ASP A 100 -7.99 -16.55 -9.40
C ASP A 100 -8.00 -17.91 -8.68
N GLN A 101 -6.96 -18.73 -8.87
CA GLN A 101 -6.88 -20.08 -8.27
C GLN A 101 -6.72 -20.05 -6.75
N GLN A 102 -5.93 -19.12 -6.20
CA GLN A 102 -5.67 -19.08 -4.75
C GLN A 102 -6.96 -18.85 -3.94
N VAL A 103 -7.95 -18.12 -4.49
CA VAL A 103 -9.23 -17.82 -3.82
C VAL A 103 -10.10 -19.07 -3.72
N GLN A 104 -9.97 -20.00 -4.66
CA GLN A 104 -10.73 -21.26 -4.69
C GLN A 104 -10.02 -22.41 -3.97
N THR A 105 -8.79 -22.20 -3.49
CA THR A 105 -7.93 -23.25 -2.93
C THR A 105 -8.07 -23.30 -1.40
N THR A 106 -8.60 -24.41 -0.89
CA THR A 106 -8.77 -24.65 0.55
C THR A 106 -7.55 -25.28 1.23
N ASP A 107 -6.68 -25.93 0.46
CA ASP A 107 -5.42 -26.49 0.95
C ASP A 107 -4.39 -25.37 1.17
N GLU A 108 -4.03 -25.13 2.42
CA GLU A 108 -3.14 -24.03 2.81
C GLU A 108 -1.74 -24.13 2.17
N SER A 109 -1.20 -25.35 2.01
CA SER A 109 0.13 -25.54 1.43
C SER A 109 0.13 -25.23 -0.06
N LYS A 110 -0.92 -25.64 -0.78
CA LYS A 110 -1.12 -25.30 -2.19
C LYS A 110 -1.34 -23.81 -2.37
N ARG A 111 -2.20 -23.19 -1.55
CA ARG A 111 -2.43 -21.73 -1.59
C ARG A 111 -1.13 -20.96 -1.35
N ARG A 112 -0.33 -21.39 -0.37
CA ARG A 112 0.98 -20.78 -0.08
C ARG A 112 1.95 -20.89 -1.25
N ALA A 113 2.00 -22.03 -1.94
CA ALA A 113 2.84 -22.18 -3.12
C ALA A 113 2.44 -21.21 -4.25
N MET A 114 1.14 -21.05 -4.50
CA MET A 114 0.61 -20.08 -5.47
C MET A 114 0.97 -18.63 -5.09
N VAL A 115 0.82 -18.27 -3.81
CA VAL A 115 1.19 -16.95 -3.30
C VAL A 115 2.69 -16.68 -3.48
N ASN A 116 3.54 -17.65 -3.17
CA ASN A 116 4.99 -17.51 -3.37
C ASN A 116 5.35 -17.29 -4.85
N GLU A 117 4.70 -18.00 -5.76
CA GLU A 117 4.91 -17.82 -7.20
C GLU A 117 4.46 -16.42 -7.67
N MET A 118 3.30 -15.95 -7.21
CA MET A 118 2.85 -14.57 -7.47
C MET A 118 3.86 -13.52 -6.98
N GLN A 119 4.42 -13.71 -5.78
CA GLN A 119 5.46 -12.81 -5.26
C GLN A 119 6.75 -12.85 -6.09
N ALA A 120 7.16 -14.03 -6.56
CA ALA A 120 8.33 -14.19 -7.42
C ALA A 120 8.14 -13.46 -8.77
N ILE A 121 6.95 -13.57 -9.37
CA ILE A 121 6.59 -12.83 -10.59
C ILE A 121 6.71 -11.33 -10.35
N LEU A 122 6.11 -10.80 -9.27
CA LEU A 122 6.17 -9.37 -8.95
C LEU A 122 7.60 -8.89 -8.67
N ALA A 123 8.45 -9.73 -8.07
CA ALA A 123 9.86 -9.42 -7.83
C ALA A 123 10.69 -9.37 -9.13
N GLN A 124 10.27 -10.09 -10.17
CA GLN A 124 10.90 -10.07 -11.49
C GLN A 124 10.40 -8.90 -12.34
N ASP A 125 9.09 -8.67 -12.35
CA ASP A 125 8.46 -7.65 -13.19
C ASP A 125 8.59 -6.23 -12.60
N VAL A 126 8.77 -6.12 -11.27
CA VAL A 126 8.91 -4.87 -10.50
C VAL A 126 7.90 -3.78 -10.90
N PRO A 127 6.57 -4.08 -10.91
CA PRO A 127 5.57 -3.09 -11.30
C PRO A 127 5.43 -1.96 -10.25
N VAL A 128 5.91 -2.20 -9.03
CA VAL A 128 6.09 -1.22 -7.96
C VAL A 128 7.45 -1.44 -7.34
N LEU A 129 8.17 -0.35 -7.04
CA LEU A 129 9.45 -0.39 -6.33
C LEU A 129 9.22 -0.02 -4.85
N PRO A 130 9.30 -0.98 -3.90
CA PRO A 130 9.20 -0.67 -2.48
C PRO A 130 10.38 0.20 -2.03
N LEU A 131 10.09 1.37 -1.44
CA LEU A 131 11.13 2.29 -0.99
C LEU A 131 11.53 2.05 0.47
N TYR A 132 10.54 1.94 1.36
CA TYR A 132 10.72 1.67 2.79
C TYR A 132 9.39 1.28 3.44
N TYR A 133 9.46 0.81 4.68
CA TYR A 133 8.31 0.59 5.57
C TYR A 133 8.32 1.65 6.67
N PRO A 134 7.33 2.56 6.76
CA PRO A 134 7.31 3.59 7.79
C PRO A 134 6.99 2.98 9.16
N THR A 135 7.77 3.38 10.17
CA THR A 135 7.39 3.13 11.57
C THR A 135 6.26 4.07 11.95
N ARG A 136 5.11 3.52 12.34
CA ARG A 136 3.99 4.29 12.87
C ARG A 136 4.05 4.30 14.40
N MET A 137 4.21 5.48 14.98
CA MET A 137 4.11 5.68 16.43
C MET A 137 2.77 6.33 16.75
N GLN A 138 2.07 5.77 17.73
CA GLN A 138 0.85 6.37 18.28
C GLN A 138 1.08 6.65 19.75
N ILE A 139 0.75 7.87 20.18
CA ILE A 139 0.87 8.31 21.57
C ILE A 139 -0.52 8.69 22.04
N SER A 140 -0.81 8.34 23.28
CA SER A 140 -2.11 8.55 23.88
C SER A 140 -2.02 8.85 25.37
N CYS A 141 -2.92 9.69 25.84
CA CYS A 141 -3.13 10.00 27.25
C CYS A 141 -3.92 8.87 27.91
N LYS A 142 -3.29 8.09 28.79
CA LYS A 142 -3.94 6.98 29.52
C LYS A 142 -5.17 7.44 30.30
N ALA A 143 -5.14 8.65 30.86
CA ALA A 143 -6.28 9.26 31.56
C ALA A 143 -7.51 9.47 30.65
N THR A 144 -7.31 9.53 29.34
CA THR A 144 -8.35 9.70 28.33
C THR A 144 -8.73 8.40 27.64
N PHE A 145 -7.76 7.51 27.42
CA PHE A 145 -7.97 6.26 26.71
C PHE A 145 -6.99 5.18 27.22
N ASP A 146 -7.53 4.17 27.89
CA ASP A 146 -6.76 3.05 28.50
C ASP A 146 -7.16 1.66 27.93
N MET A 147 -7.89 1.64 26.83
CA MET A 147 -8.38 0.40 26.23
C MET A 147 -7.59 0.07 24.97
N TRP A 148 -6.33 -0.35 25.14
CA TRP A 148 -5.49 -0.83 24.03
C TRP A 148 -5.62 -2.34 23.88
N TYR A 149 -5.82 -2.82 22.65
CA TYR A 149 -5.90 -4.25 22.34
C TYR A 149 -5.19 -4.54 21.02
N TYR A 150 -4.21 -5.44 21.08
CA TYR A 150 -3.55 -5.94 19.88
C TYR A 150 -4.54 -6.75 19.04
N THR A 151 -4.82 -6.26 17.83
CA THR A 151 -5.67 -6.98 16.88
C THR A 151 -4.78 -7.77 15.93
N ALA A 152 -4.76 -9.10 16.08
CA ALA A 152 -4.08 -9.97 15.12
C ALA A 152 -4.64 -9.75 13.70
N GLY A 153 -3.75 -9.53 12.72
CA GLY A 153 -4.17 -9.16 11.37
C GLY A 153 -4.70 -7.72 11.21
N GLY A 154 -4.56 -6.86 12.23
CA GLY A 154 -4.76 -5.40 12.16
C GLY A 154 -6.16 -4.90 11.79
N ILE A 155 -6.27 -3.58 11.58
CA ILE A 155 -7.42 -2.91 10.96
C ILE A 155 -7.24 -2.89 9.44
N GLY A 156 -8.35 -3.06 8.70
CA GLY A 156 -8.32 -3.16 7.24
C GLY A 156 -7.44 -4.34 6.78
N SER A 157 -6.61 -4.11 5.76
CA SER A 157 -5.72 -5.09 5.12
C SER A 157 -4.49 -5.50 5.95
N GLY A 158 -4.55 -5.43 7.29
CA GLY A 158 -3.38 -5.77 8.12
C GLY A 158 -2.62 -4.61 8.70
N GLN A 159 -3.23 -3.43 8.89
CA GLN A 159 -2.57 -2.33 9.60
C GLN A 159 -2.64 -2.58 11.10
N PRO A 160 -1.53 -2.92 11.80
CA PRO A 160 -1.54 -2.90 13.24
C PRO A 160 -1.76 -1.45 13.69
N GLY A 161 -2.92 -1.20 14.28
CA GLY A 161 -3.29 0.10 14.80
C GLY A 161 -3.60 -0.04 16.27
N THR A 162 -3.31 1.00 17.04
CA THR A 162 -3.68 1.06 18.44
C THR A 162 -5.20 1.25 18.60
N TRP A 163 -5.89 1.69 17.55
CA TRP A 163 -7.36 1.65 17.48
C TRP A 163 -7.86 0.20 17.58
N ASN A 164 -8.65 -0.12 18.60
CA ASN A 164 -9.21 -1.46 18.73
C ASN A 164 -10.32 -1.72 17.70
N LYS A 165 -10.38 -2.94 17.15
CA LYS A 165 -11.63 -3.51 16.62
C LYS A 165 -12.56 -4.05 17.73
N GLN A 166 -12.51 -3.47 18.94
CA GLN A 166 -13.14 -4.05 20.13
C GLN A 166 -14.63 -4.32 19.94
N VAL A 167 -15.38 -3.41 19.31
CA VAL A 167 -16.80 -3.60 19.01
C VAL A 167 -17.07 -4.80 18.11
N CYS A 168 -16.15 -5.13 17.18
CA CYS A 168 -16.29 -6.27 16.27
C CYS A 168 -15.96 -7.61 16.95
N VAL A 169 -15.11 -7.60 17.97
CA VAL A 169 -14.63 -8.82 18.65
C VAL A 169 -15.50 -9.16 19.86
N THR A 170 -15.90 -8.17 20.65
CA THR A 170 -16.62 -8.40 21.91
C THR A 170 -18.12 -8.18 21.80
N GLY A 171 -18.60 -7.56 20.71
CA GLY A 171 -20.01 -7.16 20.55
C GLY A 171 -20.47 -6.08 21.55
N GLN A 172 -19.58 -5.59 22.41
CA GLN A 172 -19.91 -4.60 23.43
C GLN A 172 -19.90 -3.20 22.82
N LYS A 173 -21.04 -2.50 22.98
CA LYS A 173 -21.23 -1.09 22.55
C LYS A 173 -21.03 -0.07 23.67
N THR A 174 -20.69 -0.53 24.88
CA THR A 174 -20.56 0.28 26.11
C THR A 174 -19.11 0.26 26.61
N GLY A 175 -18.68 1.32 27.31
CA GLY A 175 -17.29 1.48 27.78
C GLY A 175 -16.35 2.20 26.80
N THR A 176 -16.88 2.78 25.72
CA THR A 176 -16.13 3.51 24.67
C THR A 176 -15.97 5.00 24.96
N THR A 177 -16.28 5.46 26.17
CA THR A 177 -16.26 6.88 26.51
C THR A 177 -14.82 7.40 26.51
N ILE A 178 -14.49 8.25 25.54
CA ILE A 178 -13.22 8.97 25.48
C ILE A 178 -13.34 10.17 26.44
N HIS A 179 -12.57 10.16 27.53
CA HIS A 179 -12.58 11.27 28.49
C HIS A 179 -11.66 12.40 27.99
N SER A 180 -12.01 13.67 28.16
CA SER A 180 -11.10 14.77 27.79
C SER A 180 -9.90 14.83 28.74
N CYS A 181 -8.66 14.95 28.23
CA CYS A 181 -7.50 15.28 29.08
C CYS A 181 -7.67 16.76 29.49
N THR A 182 -8.35 17.03 30.60
CA THR A 182 -8.28 18.33 31.26
C THR A 182 -7.12 18.26 32.24
N GLY A 183 -6.05 19.00 31.92
CA GLY A 183 -5.04 19.39 32.92
C GLY A 183 -5.54 20.55 33.76
#